data_AF-A0A842Y9P3-F1
#
_entry.id   AF-A0A842Y9P3-F1
#
_cell.length_a   1.000
_cell.length_b   1.000
_cell.length_c   1.000
_cell.angle_alpha   90.00
_cell.angle_beta   90.00
_cell.angle_gamma   90.00
#
_symmetry.space_group_name_H-M   'P 1'
#
loop_
_entity.id
_entity.type
_entity.pdbx_description
1 polymer ?
#
loop_
_entity_poly.entity_id
_entity_poly.type
_entity_poly.pdbx_seq_one_letter_code
_entity_poly.pdbx_strand_id
1 'polypeptide(L)' 'MFVFEKEQIIYNIGGVKIGGSLGETPTVLAGTIFYGGHKIVEDVKKGLFDKTKAAELVN' A
#
# COMPACT_ATOMS: atom_id res chain seq x y z
N MET A 1 -26.36 4.03 10.48
CA MET A 1 -24.90 4.24 10.63
C MET A 1 -24.32 2.94 11.19
N PHE A 2 -23.33 2.34 10.54
CA PHE A 2 -22.76 1.06 11.00
C PHE A 2 -21.81 1.33 12.17
N VAL A 3 -22.04 0.66 13.29
CA VAL A 3 -21.23 0.81 14.51
C VAL A 3 -20.76 -0.58 14.91
N PHE A 4 -19.46 -0.73 15.13
CA PHE A 4 -18.87 -1.98 15.60
C PHE A 4 -19.14 -2.14 17.10
N GLU A 5 -19.45 -3.36 17.55
CA GLU A 5 -19.62 -3.67 18.98
C GLU A 5 -18.29 -3.51 19.74
N LYS A 6 -17.18 -3.86 19.09
CA LYS A 6 -15.84 -3.73 19.64
C LYS A 6 -15.25 -2.37 19.30
N GLU A 7 -14.51 -1.81 20.25
CA GLU A 7 -13.68 -0.62 20.04
C GLU A 7 -12.72 -0.83 18.85
N GLN A 8 -12.73 0.12 17.92
CA GLN A 8 -11.83 0.13 16.78
C GLN A 8 -10.57 0.93 17.13
N ILE A 9 -9.41 0.38 16.81
CA ILE A 9 -8.12 0.98 17.11
C ILE A 9 -7.57 1.61 15.83
N ILE A 10 -6.99 2.80 15.94
CA ILE A 10 -6.20 3.42 14.88
C ILE A 10 -4.72 3.13 15.12
N TYR A 11 -4.09 2.47 14.16
CA TYR A 11 -2.64 2.31 14.13
C TYR A 11 -2.01 3.37 13.25
N ASN A 12 -0.80 3.81 13.59
CA ASN A 12 0.04 4.66 12.75
C ASN A 12 1.25 3.87 12.26
N ILE A 13 1.32 3.63 10.95
CA ILE A 13 2.37 2.83 10.31
C ILE A 13 3.03 3.70 9.24
N GLY A 14 4.29 4.09 9.46
CA GLY A 14 5.02 4.94 8.50
C GLY A 14 4.35 6.30 8.23
N GLY A 15 3.56 6.83 9.17
CA GLY A 15 2.80 8.07 9.00
C GLY A 15 1.38 7.87 8.47
N VAL A 16 1.00 6.66 8.06
CA VAL A 16 -0.35 6.33 7.57
C VAL A 16 -1.20 5.80 8.73
N LYS A 17 -2.37 6.42 8.93
CA LYS A 17 -3.38 5.95 9.88
C LYS A 17 -4.25 4.87 9.26
N ILE A 18 -4.40 3.73 9.94
CA ILE A 18 -5.24 2.60 9.50
C ILE A 18 -6.13 2.10 10.63
N GLY A 19 -7.38 1.77 10.30
CA GLY A 19 -8.40 1.34 11.27
C GLY A 19 -9.30 2.48 11.73
N GLY A 20 -9.93 2.32 12.89
CA GLY A 20 -10.95 3.24 13.39
C GLY A 20 -12.37 2.91 12.93
N SER A 21 -13.32 3.72 13.36
CA SER A 21 -14.74 3.57 13.03
C SER A 21 -15.04 3.99 11.60
N LEU A 22 -16.23 3.63 11.10
CA LEU A 22 -16.68 4.01 9.77
C LEU A 22 -16.65 5.54 9.59
N GLY A 23 -15.84 6.04 8.67
CA GLY A 23 -15.69 7.47 8.37
C GLY A 23 -14.61 8.20 9.17
N GLU A 24 -13.93 7.53 10.09
CA GLU A 24 -12.89 8.14 10.93
C GLU A 24 -11.55 8.28 10.20
N THR A 25 -11.20 7.30 9.35
CA THR A 25 -10.04 7.35 8.47
C THR A 25 -10.43 6.97 7.04
N PRO A 26 -9.73 7.49 6.01
CA PRO A 26 -9.92 7.02 4.63
C PRO A 26 -9.45 5.57 4.49
N THR A 27 -10.00 4.86 3.51
CA THR A 27 -9.55 3.50 3.18
C THR A 27 -8.10 3.52 2.71
N VAL A 28 -7.25 2.75 3.39
CA VAL A 28 -5.85 2.55 2.97
C VAL A 28 -5.81 1.59 1.79
N LEU A 29 -5.05 1.94 0.75
CA LEU A 29 -4.81 1.11 -0.43
C LEU A 29 -3.39 0.55 -0.41
N ALA A 30 -3.24 -0.73 -0.78
CA ALA A 30 -1.95 -1.40 -0.88
C ALA A 30 -1.63 -1.72 -2.35
N GLY A 31 -0.86 -0.85 -3.00
CA GLY A 31 -0.36 -1.06 -4.35
C GLY A 31 0.83 -2.03 -4.37
N THR A 32 0.87 -2.94 -5.35
CA THR A 32 1.97 -3.90 -5.52
C THR A 32 2.91 -3.48 -6.64
N ILE A 33 4.22 -3.60 -6.42
CA ILE A 33 5.28 -3.40 -7.41
C ILE A 33 6.16 -4.66 -7.49
N PHE A 34 6.90 -4.83 -8.59
CA PHE A 34 7.74 -6.01 -8.89
C PHE A 34 7.05 -7.39 -8.92
N TYR A 35 5.75 -7.45 -9.19
CA TYR A 35 5.05 -8.73 -9.39
C TYR A 35 5.52 -9.46 -10.66
N GLY A 36 5.20 -10.76 -10.76
CA GLY A 36 5.58 -11.57 -11.92
C GLY A 36 5.02 -11.02 -13.23
N GLY A 37 5.90 -10.82 -14.23
CA GLY A 37 5.51 -10.23 -15.52
C GLY A 37 5.38 -8.70 -15.50
N HIS A 38 5.76 -8.04 -14.40
CA HIS A 38 5.77 -6.58 -14.37
C HIS A 38 6.83 -6.03 -15.35
N LYS A 39 6.38 -5.27 -16.35
CA LYS A 39 7.20 -4.77 -17.47
C LYS A 39 8.42 -3.93 -17.07
N ILE A 40 8.45 -3.38 -15.87
CA ILE A 40 9.61 -2.61 -15.37
C ILE A 40 10.72 -3.53 -14.86
N VAL A 41 10.45 -4.83 -14.66
CA VAL A 41 11.43 -5.81 -14.17
C VAL A 41 12.05 -6.55 -15.35
N GLU A 42 13.36 -6.46 -15.46
CA GLU A 42 14.16 -7.08 -16.53
C GLU A 42 14.61 -8.49 -16.14
N ASP A 43 15.08 -8.65 -14.90
CA ASP A 43 15.54 -9.94 -14.36
C ASP A 43 15.11 -10.06 -12.90
N VAL A 44 14.11 -10.91 -12.66
CA VAL A 44 13.54 -11.16 -11.33
C VAL A 44 14.57 -11.80 -10.39
N LYS A 45 15.46 -12.67 -10.90
CA LYS A 45 16.45 -13.38 -10.06
C LYS A 45 17.57 -12.46 -9.61
N LYS A 46 17.97 -11.52 -10.48
CA LYS A 46 19.00 -10.53 -10.17
C LYS A 46 18.45 -9.25 -9.53
N GLY A 47 17.13 -9.07 -9.51
CA GLY A 47 16.49 -7.84 -9.02
C GLY A 47 16.76 -6.63 -9.91
N LEU A 48 16.91 -6.85 -11.23
CA LEU A 48 17.12 -5.76 -12.19
C LEU A 48 15.78 -5.22 -12.67
N PHE A 49 15.59 -3.91 -12.54
CA PHE A 49 14.38 -3.20 -12.95
C PHE A 49 14.69 -1.72 -13.30
N ASP A 50 13.78 -1.10 -14.04
CA ASP A 50 13.83 0.31 -14.38
C ASP A 50 13.51 1.18 -13.16
N LYS A 51 14.55 1.80 -12.59
CA LYS A 51 14.46 2.65 -11.39
C LYS A 51 13.63 3.92 -11.63
N THR A 52 13.69 4.49 -12.84
CA THR A 52 12.95 5.71 -13.18
C THR A 52 11.46 5.39 -13.22
N LYS A 53 11.06 4.33 -13.95
CA LYS A 53 9.65 3.90 -13.98
C LYS A 53 9.15 3.44 -12.62
N ALA A 54 10.00 2.82 -11.80
CA ALA A 54 9.62 2.46 -10.44
C ALA A 54 9.33 3.70 -9.58
N ALA A 55 10.17 4.74 -9.68
CA ALA A 55 9.99 5.99 -8.96
C ALA A 55 8.69 6.72 -9.36
N GLU A 56 8.34 6.71 -10.65
CA GLU A 56 7.06 7.27 -11.16
C GLU A 56 5.81 6.58 -10.60
N LEU A 57 5.91 5.34 -10.11
CA LEU A 57 4.79 4.59 -9.55
C LEU A 57 4.59 4.80 -8.05
N VAL A 58 5.60 5.32 -7.34
CA VAL A 58 5.61 5.36 -5.85
C VAL A 58 5.79 6.76 -5.27
N ASN A 59 6.31 7.72 -6.04
CA ASN A 59 6.48 9.12 -5.62
C ASN A 59 5.31 9.98 -6.10
#